data_AF-A0A2N6FG95-F1
#
_entry.id   AF-A0A2N6FG95-F1
#
_cell.length_a   1.000
_cell.length_b   1.000
_cell.length_c   1.000
_cell.angle_alpha   90.00
_cell.angle_beta   90.00
_cell.angle_gamma   90.00
#
_symmetry.space_group_name_H-M   'P 1'
#
loop_
_entity.id
_entity.type
_entity.pdbx_description
1 polymer ?
#
loop_
_entity_poly.entity_id
_entity_poly.type
_entity_poly.pdbx_seq_one_letter_code
_entity_poly.pdbx_strand_id
1 'polypeptide(L)'
;SILRKRYELLGLKDIYLDYAGRKSPADPIHARLFQINVGDGVQLKLIGEKLHICNDAGATLAVLAGKACEQWAPRLDLVRQVNVLALVERRKDESQNPDFQTMLKSEKWDVPIVEVVFSSEVSSFL
;
A
#
# COMPACT_ATOMS: atom_id res chain seq x y z
N SER A 1 -8.23 23.06 -19.33
CA SER A 1 -8.70 21.75 -18.83
C SER A 1 -9.04 21.89 -17.35
N ILE A 2 -10.19 21.37 -16.90
CA ILE A 2 -10.56 21.35 -15.47
C ILE A 2 -10.08 20.01 -14.91
N LEU A 3 -9.15 20.03 -13.95
CA LEU A 3 -8.71 18.82 -13.25
C LEU A 3 -9.79 18.40 -12.25
N ARG A 4 -10.36 17.21 -12.43
CA ARG A 4 -11.33 16.65 -11.48
C ARG A 4 -10.60 15.86 -10.40
N LYS A 5 -10.92 16.12 -9.14
CA LYS A 5 -10.46 15.33 -7.99
C LYS A 5 -11.19 13.99 -7.97
N ARG A 6 -10.43 12.89 -7.94
CA ARG A 6 -10.91 11.51 -7.85
C ARG A 6 -10.34 10.86 -6.60
N TYR A 7 -11.04 9.85 -6.12
CA TYR A 7 -10.69 9.05 -4.95
C TYR A 7 -10.77 7.59 -5.34
N GLU A 8 -9.76 6.82 -4.96
CA GLU A 8 -9.75 5.37 -5.16
C GLU A 8 -9.08 4.70 -3.95
N LEU A 9 -9.64 3.56 -3.53
CA LEU A 9 -9.13 2.77 -2.43
C LEU A 9 -8.11 1.75 -2.94
N LEU A 10 -6.91 1.73 -2.36
CA LEU A 10 -5.99 0.60 -2.46
C LEU A 10 -6.28 -0.37 -1.33
N GLY A 11 -7.14 -1.35 -1.62
CA GLY A 11 -7.64 -2.35 -0.67
C GLY A 11 -6.73 -3.58 -0.57
N LEU A 12 -7.14 -4.59 0.22
CA LEU A 12 -6.37 -5.83 0.41
C LEU A 12 -5.94 -6.52 -0.91
N LYS A 13 -6.78 -6.44 -1.95
CA LYS A 13 -6.48 -7.01 -3.28
C LYS A 13 -5.34 -6.27 -4.02
N ASP A 14 -5.09 -5.02 -3.65
CA ASP A 14 -4.14 -4.11 -4.30
C ASP A 14 -2.80 -4.07 -3.55
N ILE A 15 -2.74 -4.65 -2.34
CA ILE A 15 -1.55 -4.72 -1.50
C ILE A 15 -0.97 -6.13 -1.54
N TYR A 16 0.36 -6.23 -1.58
CA TYR A 16 1.04 -7.50 -1.38
C TYR A 16 1.00 -7.90 0.09
N LEU A 17 -0.05 -8.63 0.46
CA LEU A 17 -0.43 -8.93 1.83
C LEU A 17 0.68 -9.57 2.68
N ASP A 18 1.54 -10.37 2.08
CA ASP A 18 2.58 -11.12 2.80
C ASP A 18 3.90 -10.35 2.96
N TYR A 19 3.99 -9.11 2.45
CA TYR A 19 5.25 -8.34 2.44
C TYR A 19 5.87 -8.20 3.84
N ALA A 20 5.09 -7.73 4.81
CA ALA A 20 5.55 -7.59 6.19
C ALA A 20 5.64 -8.95 6.90
N GLY A 21 4.74 -9.88 6.61
CA GLY A 21 4.78 -11.24 7.18
C GLY A 21 6.01 -12.06 6.79
N ARG A 22 6.65 -11.77 5.65
CA ARG A 22 7.92 -12.38 5.23
C ARG A 22 9.16 -11.81 5.93
N LYS A 23 9.01 -10.71 6.65
CA LYS A 23 10.08 -10.11 7.44
C LYS A 23 10.17 -10.79 8.80
N SER A 24 11.37 -10.83 9.38
CA SER A 24 11.53 -11.33 10.75
C SER A 24 10.74 -10.44 11.72
N PRO A 25 10.26 -10.94 12.86
CA PRO A 25 9.56 -10.13 13.86
C PRO A 25 10.35 -8.93 14.38
N ALA A 26 11.69 -8.99 14.32
CA ALA A 26 12.60 -7.89 14.68
C ALA A 26 12.87 -6.88 13.54
N ASP A 27 12.31 -7.08 12.35
CA ASP A 27 12.48 -6.14 11.24
C ASP A 27 11.80 -4.80 11.57
N PRO A 28 12.46 -3.64 11.29
CA PRO A 28 11.91 -2.33 11.59
C PRO A 28 10.54 -2.04 10.98
N ILE A 29 10.11 -2.77 9.95
CA ILE A 29 8.77 -2.60 9.37
C ILE A 29 7.65 -2.74 10.41
N HIS A 30 7.79 -3.67 11.37
CA HIS A 30 6.75 -3.91 12.37
C HIS A 30 6.61 -2.73 13.32
N ALA A 31 7.73 -2.11 13.73
CA ALA A 31 7.71 -0.90 14.53
C ALA A 31 7.12 0.29 13.76
N ARG A 32 7.41 0.40 12.45
CA ARG A 32 6.85 1.47 11.60
C ARG A 32 5.36 1.32 11.39
N LEU A 33 4.87 0.09 11.20
CA LEU A 33 3.44 -0.21 11.10
C LEU A 33 2.72 0.06 12.41
N PHE A 34 3.35 -0.21 13.56
CA PHE A 34 2.78 0.13 14.86
C PHE A 34 2.66 1.64 15.09
N GLN A 35 3.50 2.44 14.45
CA GLN A 35 3.54 3.90 14.62
C GLN A 35 2.58 4.66 13.70
N ILE A 36 2.07 4.03 12.64
CA ILE A 36 1.16 4.69 11.68
C ILE A 36 -0.28 4.61 12.20
N ASN A 37 -1.07 5.65 11.96
CA ASN A 37 -2.47 5.75 12.36
C ASN A 37 -3.38 5.97 11.16
N VAL A 38 -4.67 5.68 11.34
CA VAL A 38 -5.70 6.10 10.38
C VAL A 38 -5.72 7.62 10.27
N GLY A 39 -5.76 8.13 9.05
CA GLY A 39 -5.67 9.55 8.72
C GLY A 39 -4.26 10.03 8.42
N ASP A 40 -3.22 9.26 8.76
CA ASP A 40 -1.84 9.67 8.47
C ASP A 40 -1.58 9.74 6.96
N GLY A 41 -0.83 10.79 6.58
CA GLY A 41 -0.33 10.96 5.23
C GLY A 41 0.75 9.92 4.92
N VAL A 42 0.67 9.35 3.72
CA VAL A 42 1.69 8.43 3.19
C VAL A 42 1.97 8.78 1.73
N GLN A 43 3.01 8.15 1.17
CA GLN A 43 3.47 8.41 -0.19
C GLN A 43 3.51 7.10 -0.98
N LEU A 44 3.08 7.14 -2.24
CA LEU A 44 3.42 6.12 -3.21
C LEU A 44 4.79 6.44 -3.81
N LYS A 45 5.71 5.49 -3.75
CA LYS A 45 7.06 5.63 -4.34
C LYS A 45 7.37 4.44 -5.22
N LEU A 46 7.84 4.70 -6.44
CA LEU A 46 8.41 3.66 -7.30
C LEU A 46 9.83 3.34 -6.82
N ILE A 47 10.04 2.10 -6.36
CA ILE A 47 11.34 1.60 -5.90
C ILE A 47 11.64 0.33 -6.68
N GLY A 48 12.62 0.41 -7.60
CA GLY A 48 12.79 -0.61 -8.63
C GLY A 48 11.54 -0.69 -9.50
N GLU A 49 10.94 -1.88 -9.58
CA GLU A 49 9.77 -2.13 -10.42
C GLU A 49 8.44 -2.09 -9.65
N LYS A 50 8.47 -1.80 -8.34
CA LYS A 50 7.28 -1.86 -7.49
C LYS A 50 6.94 -0.52 -6.89
N LEU A 51 5.65 -0.28 -6.72
CA LEU A 51 5.15 0.83 -5.92
C LEU A 51 5.09 0.42 -4.45
N HIS A 52 5.69 1.27 -3.62
CA HIS A 52 5.74 1.14 -2.18
C HIS A 52 4.84 2.22 -1.56
N ILE A 53 4.11 1.85 -0.51
CA ILE A 53 3.50 2.80 0.42
C ILE A 53 4.57 3.12 1.46
N CYS A 54 4.98 4.38 1.53
CA CYS A 54 5.99 4.85 2.46
C CYS A 54 5.43 5.90 3.41
N ASN A 55 5.90 5.91 4.65
CA ASN A 55 5.64 7.01 5.59
C ASN A 55 6.40 8.30 5.17
N ASP A 56 6.20 9.38 5.92
CA ASP A 56 6.85 10.68 5.67
C ASP A 56 8.38 10.63 5.73
N ALA A 57 8.94 9.71 6.53
CA ALA A 57 10.39 9.46 6.57
C ALA A 57 10.90 8.66 5.34
N GLY A 58 10.03 8.31 4.40
CA GLY A 58 10.34 7.53 3.20
C GLY A 58 10.49 6.03 3.45
N ALA A 59 10.23 5.55 4.66
CA ALA A 59 10.32 4.14 4.99
C ALA A 59 9.10 3.37 4.52
N THR A 60 9.32 2.21 3.89
CA THR A 60 8.24 1.34 3.39
C THR A 60 7.40 0.77 4.52
N LEU A 61 6.08 0.89 4.38
CA LEU A 61 5.04 0.28 5.21
C LEU A 61 4.39 -0.91 4.49
N ALA A 62 4.18 -0.81 3.18
CA ALA A 62 3.66 -1.89 2.36
C ALA A 62 4.12 -1.76 0.90
N VAL A 63 3.83 -2.79 0.10
CA VAL A 63 4.14 -2.84 -1.33
C VAL A 63 2.86 -3.19 -2.08
N LEU A 64 2.61 -2.54 -3.22
CA LEU A 64 1.46 -2.84 -4.06
C LEU A 64 1.62 -4.21 -4.74
N ALA A 65 0.50 -4.89 -4.95
CA ALA A 65 0.41 -6.08 -5.78
C ALA A 65 0.66 -5.71 -7.26
N GLY A 66 1.06 -6.69 -8.09
CA GLY A 66 1.47 -6.45 -9.49
C GLY A 66 0.44 -5.68 -10.31
N LYS A 67 -0.83 -6.11 -10.30
CA LYS A 67 -1.92 -5.42 -11.01
C LYS A 67 -2.13 -3.98 -10.56
N ALA A 68 -2.00 -3.73 -9.25
CA ALA A 68 -2.10 -2.37 -8.72
C ALA A 68 -0.88 -1.53 -9.10
N CYS A 69 0.33 -2.10 -9.09
CA CYS A 69 1.53 -1.43 -9.62
C CYS A 69 1.36 -1.03 -11.09
N GLU A 70 0.90 -1.94 -11.95
CA GLU A 70 0.65 -1.68 -13.37
C GLU A 70 -0.36 -0.55 -13.57
N GLN A 71 -1.41 -0.49 -12.75
CA GLN A 71 -2.41 0.55 -12.81
C GLN A 71 -1.88 1.92 -12.34
N TRP A 72 -1.09 1.95 -11.27
CA TRP A 72 -0.74 3.19 -10.57
C TRP A 72 0.61 3.77 -10.93
N ALA A 73 1.58 2.95 -11.37
CA ALA A 73 2.90 3.46 -11.75
C ALA A 73 2.82 4.50 -12.88
N PRO A 74 2.01 4.31 -13.95
CA PRO A 74 1.84 5.32 -14.99
C PRO A 74 1.06 6.57 -14.54
N ARG A 75 0.41 6.52 -13.36
CA ARG A 75 -0.44 7.60 -12.83
C ARG A 75 0.19 8.30 -11.62
N LEU A 76 1.44 7.99 -11.30
CA LEU A 76 2.06 8.48 -10.06
C LEU A 76 2.09 10.02 -10.00
N ASP A 77 2.34 10.68 -11.13
CA ASP A 77 2.34 12.15 -11.23
C ASP A 77 0.96 12.80 -11.07
N LEU A 78 -0.10 12.00 -11.16
CA LEU A 78 -1.48 12.44 -10.94
C LEU A 78 -1.90 12.34 -9.47
N VAL A 79 -1.14 11.61 -8.64
CA VAL A 79 -1.41 11.44 -7.21
C VAL A 79 -1.19 12.78 -6.50
N ARG A 80 -2.18 13.19 -5.71
CA ARG A 80 -2.17 14.44 -4.94
C ARG A 80 -2.03 14.21 -3.46
N GLN A 81 -2.63 13.14 -2.96
CA GLN A 81 -2.60 12.78 -1.55
C GLN A 81 -2.85 11.29 -1.42
N VAL A 82 -2.23 10.67 -0.42
CA VAL A 82 -2.52 9.30 -0.02
C VAL A 82 -2.62 9.28 1.49
N ASN A 83 -3.71 8.72 2.02
CA ASN A 83 -3.91 8.66 3.47
C ASN A 83 -4.24 7.23 3.89
N VAL A 84 -3.78 6.83 5.08
CA VAL A 84 -4.19 5.57 5.69
C VAL A 84 -5.68 5.63 6.04
N LEU A 85 -6.48 4.73 5.47
CA LEU A 85 -7.90 4.60 5.77
C LEU A 85 -8.17 3.53 6.83
N ALA A 86 -7.38 2.46 6.83
CA ALA A 86 -7.48 1.39 7.83
C ALA A 86 -6.15 0.63 7.97
N LEU A 87 -5.97 -0.03 9.11
CA LEU A 87 -4.95 -1.04 9.33
C LEU A 87 -5.66 -2.37 9.58
N VAL A 88 -5.40 -3.36 8.74
CA VAL A 88 -5.99 -4.70 8.86
C VAL A 88 -4.92 -5.64 9.41
N GLU A 89 -5.14 -6.19 10.59
CA GLU A 89 -4.29 -7.26 11.12
C GLU A 89 -4.47 -8.50 10.22
N ARG A 90 -3.36 -9.04 9.74
CA ARG A 90 -3.28 -10.32 9.04
C ARG A 90 -2.50 -11.29 9.90
N ARG A 91 -2.94 -12.55 9.90
CA ARG A 91 -2.30 -13.63 10.64
C ARG A 91 -1.76 -14.69 9.68
N LYS A 92 -0.71 -15.38 10.13
CA LYS A 92 -0.07 -16.44 9.34
C LYS A 92 -1.02 -17.60 9.03
N ASP A 93 -1.89 -17.94 9.99
CA ASP A 93 -2.88 -19.01 9.89
C ASP A 93 -4.00 -18.74 8.86
N GLU A 94 -4.18 -17.49 8.42
CA GLU A 94 -5.15 -17.12 7.37
C GLU A 94 -4.66 -17.43 5.95
N SER A 95 -3.37 -17.71 5.76
CA SER A 95 -2.84 -18.13 4.46
C SER A 95 -3.19 -19.60 4.23
N GLN A 96 -4.08 -19.91 3.29
CA GLN A 96 -4.54 -21.28 3.03
C GLN A 96 -3.51 -22.17 2.31
N ASN A 97 -2.41 -21.59 1.81
CA ASN A 97 -1.37 -22.32 1.11
C ASN A 97 -0.17 -22.58 2.07
N PRO A 98 0.12 -23.86 2.40
CA PRO A 98 1.25 -24.21 3.26
C PRO A 98 2.60 -23.70 2.75
N ASP A 99 2.83 -23.69 1.44
CA ASP A 99 4.09 -23.20 0.86
C ASP A 99 4.26 -21.70 1.13
N PHE A 100 3.18 -20.92 1.06
CA PHE A 100 3.23 -19.51 1.44
C PHE A 100 3.36 -19.32 2.95
N GLN A 101 2.71 -20.16 3.77
CA GLN A 101 2.87 -20.11 5.22
C GLN A 101 4.32 -20.32 5.67
N THR A 102 5.07 -21.26 5.07
CA THR A 102 6.48 -21.51 5.46
C THR A 102 7.39 -20.30 5.19
N MET A 103 7.02 -19.44 4.23
CA MET A 103 7.76 -18.22 3.91
C MET A 103 7.46 -17.06 4.88
N LEU A 104 6.41 -17.17 5.70
CA LEU A 104 6.02 -16.18 6.70
C LEU A 104 6.80 -16.39 8.00
N LYS A 105 7.52 -15.35 8.40
CA LYS A 105 8.41 -15.32 9.56
C LYS A 105 7.78 -14.62 10.78
N SER A 106 6.70 -13.88 10.57
CA SER A 106 5.93 -13.22 11.62
C SER A 106 4.54 -13.84 11.75
N GLU A 107 4.07 -14.04 12.99
CA GLU A 107 2.78 -14.67 13.27
C GLU A 107 1.58 -13.77 12.92
N LYS A 108 1.77 -12.45 13.06
CA LYS A 108 0.79 -11.43 12.69
C LYS A 108 1.47 -10.13 12.28
N TRP A 109 0.81 -9.36 11.43
CA TRP A 109 1.28 -8.05 10.98
C TRP A 109 0.12 -7.21 10.44
N ASP A 110 0.29 -5.89 10.45
CA ASP A 110 -0.70 -4.98 9.88
C ASP A 110 -0.50 -4.77 8.38
N VAL A 111 -1.62 -4.61 7.66
CA VAL A 111 -1.67 -4.24 6.25
C VAL A 111 -2.38 -2.89 6.14
N PRO A 112 -1.68 -1.80 5.75
CA PRO A 112 -2.29 -0.50 5.59
C PRO A 112 -3.13 -0.47 4.31
N ILE A 113 -4.40 -0.09 4.47
CA ILE A 113 -5.32 0.25 3.40
C ILE A 113 -5.29 1.76 3.24
N VAL A 114 -5.13 2.24 2.01
CA VAL A 114 -4.97 3.67 1.76
C VAL A 114 -6.00 4.19 0.76
N GLU A 115 -6.47 5.41 0.99
CA GLU A 115 -7.18 6.18 -0.02
C GLU A 115 -6.16 6.98 -0.84
N VAL A 116 -6.27 6.91 -2.17
CA VAL A 116 -5.49 7.73 -3.10
C VAL A 116 -6.39 8.79 -3.71
N VAL A 117 -5.99 10.04 -3.51
CA VAL A 117 -6.56 11.20 -4.16
C VAL A 117 -5.73 11.52 -5.40
N PHE A 118 -6.36 11.61 -6.56
CA PHE A 118 -5.66 11.89 -7.81
C PHE A 118 -6.44 12.83 -8.73
N SER A 119 -5.72 13.51 -9.61
CA SER A 119 -6.30 14.34 -10.65
C SER A 119 -6.62 13.49 -11.89
N SER A 120 -7.85 13.57 -12.38
CA SER A 120 -8.21 13.06 -13.71
C SER A 120 -8.52 14.22 -14.64
N GLU A 121 -8.01 14.17 -15.87
CA GLU A 121 -8.46 15.07 -16.93
C GLU A 121 -9.90 14.75 -17.33
N VAL A 122 -10.67 15.80 -17.62
CA VAL A 122 -11.97 15.68 -18.28
C VAL A 122 -11.72 16.05 -19.73
N SER A 123 -11.73 15.06 -20.64
CA SER A 123 -11.82 15.37 -22.07
C SER A 123 -13.19 15.97 -22.34
N SER A 124 -13.23 17.28 -22.57
CA SER A 124 -14.38 17.96 -23.15
C SER A 124 -14.47 17.53 -24.61
N PHE A 125 -15.27 16.52 -24.92
CA PHE A 125 -15.76 16.37 -26.29
C PHE A 125 -16.88 17.40 -26.45
N LEU A 126 -16.54 18.52 -27.10
CA LEU A 126 -17.50 19.42 -27.73
C LEU A 126 -17.82 18.88 -29.13
#